data_AF-A0A523KEU7-F1
#
_entry.id   AF-A0A523KEU7-F1
#
_cell.length_a   1.000
_cell.length_b   1.000
_cell.length_c   1.000
_cell.angle_alpha   90.00
_cell.angle_beta   90.00
_cell.angle_gamma   90.00
#
_symmetry.space_group_name_H-M   'P 1'
#
loop_
_entity.id
_entity.type
_entity.pdbx_description
1 polymer ?
#
loop_
_entity_poly.entity_id
_entity_poly.type
_entity_poly.pdbx_seq_one_letter_code
_entity_poly.pdbx_strand_id
1 'polypeptide(L)'
;MQLVPDSDVEGRPRDFPLGIEGFRYGDLFRAERLEELLGAFDAGLRSADGDLFQAYADYRESQGADLDDVAISELLVQLAPHLGAFVARLFGVEDERQAVMERTRHDYAALFTYKRAVIDKAAAKFKSQNPDDWDLDKLDSDMELLKRTAAPECAEDRDDECATSVVAARLANLAGHYQKLAKGKASDVADADAQVAELREHLRVNPQAARTFADARAIEDPQAFVDHLLGYVERWTYAAMKDPAMAARVEGWVVFRTLPRTDFSQLVHFDTRTNGALSTLGATEQELRRRDGFALTDERYGERDVWYEVDHCIYCHDRDRDSCSKGMRH
;
A
#
# COMPACT_ATOMS: atom_id res chain seq x y z
N MET A 1 31.19 15.34 -26.59
CA MET A 1 30.46 16.32 -25.75
C MET A 1 30.26 15.65 -24.40
N GLN A 2 30.95 16.09 -23.36
CA GLN A 2 30.86 15.47 -22.03
C GLN A 2 29.49 15.83 -21.44
N LEU A 3 28.57 14.86 -21.42
CA LEU A 3 27.17 15.08 -21.04
C LEU A 3 26.98 15.20 -19.51
N VAL A 4 28.01 14.87 -18.72
CA VAL A 4 27.98 14.91 -17.25
C VAL A 4 29.31 15.47 -16.74
N PRO A 5 29.31 16.42 -15.79
CA PRO A 5 30.52 16.88 -15.13
C PRO A 5 31.17 15.74 -14.33
N ASP A 6 32.50 15.68 -14.31
CA ASP A 6 33.29 14.59 -13.70
C ASP A 6 33.10 14.48 -12.18
N SER A 7 32.55 15.51 -11.52
CA SER A 7 32.33 15.57 -10.09
C SER A 7 30.90 15.98 -9.69
N ASP A 8 30.44 15.50 -8.53
CA ASP A 8 29.21 15.97 -7.90
C ASP A 8 29.38 17.36 -7.26
N VAL A 9 28.31 17.84 -6.61
CA VAL A 9 28.27 19.16 -5.95
C VAL A 9 29.26 19.27 -4.79
N GLU A 10 29.80 18.14 -4.33
CA GLU A 10 30.77 18.01 -3.23
C GLU A 10 32.17 17.64 -3.73
N GLY A 11 32.39 17.60 -5.05
CA GLY A 11 33.70 17.31 -5.64
C GLY A 11 34.07 15.82 -5.71
N ARG A 12 33.13 14.91 -5.44
CA ARG A 12 33.39 13.46 -5.52
C ARG A 12 33.33 13.00 -6.98
N PRO A 13 34.23 12.10 -7.44
CA PRO A 13 34.17 11.55 -8.79
C PRO A 13 32.83 10.85 -9.03
N ARG A 14 32.12 11.22 -10.10
CA ARG A 14 30.84 10.57 -10.47
C ARG A 14 31.00 9.22 -11.13
N ASP A 15 32.21 8.86 -11.58
CA ASP A 15 32.46 7.62 -12.28
C ASP A 15 32.93 6.49 -11.34
N PHE A 16 31.98 5.75 -10.79
CA PHE A 16 32.19 4.60 -9.90
C PHE A 16 31.87 3.27 -10.60
N PRO A 17 32.46 2.15 -10.17
CA PRO A 17 32.10 0.83 -10.68
C PRO A 17 30.64 0.50 -10.37
N LEU A 18 29.94 -0.11 -11.32
CA LEU A 18 28.59 -0.63 -11.16
C LEU A 18 28.63 -2.10 -10.72
N GLY A 19 27.50 -2.66 -10.28
CA GLY A 19 27.41 -4.06 -9.84
C GLY A 19 27.36 -5.09 -10.97
N ILE A 20 27.46 -4.65 -12.23
CA ILE A 20 27.72 -5.52 -13.38
C ILE A 20 29.21 -5.43 -13.74
N GLU A 21 29.89 -6.57 -13.80
CA GLU A 21 31.32 -6.63 -14.09
C GLU A 21 31.68 -5.90 -15.39
N GLY A 22 32.71 -5.06 -15.32
CA GLY A 22 33.18 -4.28 -16.47
C GLY A 22 32.39 -3.01 -16.79
N PHE A 23 31.35 -2.67 -16.02
CA PHE A 23 30.59 -1.42 -16.18
C PHE A 23 30.92 -0.38 -15.12
N ARG A 24 30.93 0.89 -15.55
CA ARG A 24 31.04 2.05 -14.66
C ARG A 24 29.91 3.05 -14.92
N TYR A 25 29.67 3.97 -13.99
CA TYR A 25 28.60 4.96 -14.13
C TYR A 25 28.70 5.79 -15.43
N GLY A 26 29.92 6.15 -15.86
CA GLY A 26 30.15 6.87 -17.12
C GLY A 26 29.73 6.10 -18.38
N ASP A 27 29.67 4.77 -18.32
CA ASP A 27 29.23 3.94 -19.45
C ASP A 27 27.72 4.12 -19.75
N LEU A 28 26.91 4.52 -18.77
CA LEU A 28 25.47 4.75 -18.96
C LEU A 28 25.14 5.90 -19.92
N PHE A 29 26.14 6.71 -20.29
CA PHE A 29 26.01 7.83 -21.23
C PHE A 29 26.58 7.51 -22.62
N ARG A 30 26.96 6.25 -22.87
CA ARG A 30 27.57 5.81 -24.13
C ARG A 30 26.70 4.75 -24.79
N ALA A 31 26.21 5.04 -25.99
CA ALA A 31 25.25 4.18 -26.69
C ALA A 31 25.79 2.74 -26.90
N GLU A 32 27.07 2.59 -27.24
CA GLU A 32 27.68 1.28 -27.48
C GLU A 32 27.71 0.44 -26.18
N ARG A 33 27.92 1.10 -25.04
CA ARG A 33 27.95 0.44 -23.73
C ARG A 33 26.53 0.08 -23.26
N LEU A 34 25.53 0.89 -23.60
CA LEU A 34 24.13 0.55 -23.31
C LEU A 34 23.65 -0.69 -24.08
N GLU A 35 24.14 -0.91 -25.30
CA GLU A 35 23.88 -2.13 -26.06
C GLU A 35 24.49 -3.37 -25.38
N GLU A 36 25.75 -3.27 -24.92
CA GLU A 36 26.38 -4.32 -24.13
C GLU A 36 25.63 -4.59 -22.81
N LEU A 37 25.17 -3.54 -22.14
CA LEU A 37 24.41 -3.64 -20.90
C LEU A 37 23.06 -4.34 -21.12
N LEU A 38 22.38 -4.04 -22.24
CA LEU A 38 21.18 -4.73 -22.66
C LEU A 38 21.46 -6.22 -22.93
N GLY A 39 22.60 -6.55 -23.54
CA GLY A 39 23.05 -7.94 -23.71
C GLY A 39 23.22 -8.67 -22.37
N ALA A 40 23.76 -8.00 -21.35
CA ALA A 40 23.86 -8.56 -19.99
C ALA A 40 22.49 -8.79 -19.33
N PHE A 41 21.52 -7.89 -19.57
CA PHE A 41 20.14 -8.09 -19.15
C PHE A 41 19.50 -9.28 -19.87
N ASP A 42 19.59 -9.33 -21.20
CA ASP A 42 19.02 -10.38 -22.05
C ASP A 42 19.56 -11.77 -21.66
N ALA A 43 20.86 -11.88 -21.38
CA ALA A 43 21.47 -13.12 -20.88
C ALA A 43 20.91 -13.54 -19.51
N GLY A 44 20.72 -12.57 -18.61
CA GLY A 44 20.12 -12.81 -17.30
C GLY A 44 18.66 -13.25 -17.38
N LEU A 45 17.86 -12.58 -18.22
CA LEU A 45 16.47 -12.93 -18.45
C LEU A 45 16.34 -14.34 -19.04
N ARG A 46 17.09 -14.64 -20.11
CA ARG A 46 17.09 -15.96 -20.74
C ARG A 46 17.45 -17.10 -19.77
N SER A 47 18.37 -16.84 -18.83
CA SER A 47 18.74 -17.83 -17.82
C SER A 47 17.68 -18.04 -16.75
N ALA A 48 16.89 -17.00 -16.43
CA ALA A 48 15.84 -17.06 -15.41
C ALA A 48 14.52 -17.60 -15.97
N ASP A 49 14.14 -17.13 -17.16
CA ASP A 49 12.92 -17.48 -17.87
C ASP A 49 13.14 -17.36 -19.39
N GLY A 50 13.36 -18.51 -20.04
CA GLY A 50 13.65 -18.59 -21.46
C GLY A 50 12.44 -18.26 -22.34
N ASP A 51 11.23 -18.60 -21.89
CA ASP A 51 9.99 -18.36 -22.64
C ASP A 51 9.65 -16.87 -22.60
N LEU A 52 9.77 -16.22 -21.43
CA LEU A 52 9.60 -14.79 -21.29
C LEU A 52 10.65 -14.00 -22.09
N PHE A 53 11.91 -14.46 -22.10
CA PHE A 53 12.94 -13.86 -22.96
C PHE A 53 12.52 -13.90 -24.44
N GLN A 54 12.01 -15.04 -24.91
CA GLN A 54 11.60 -15.17 -26.31
C GLN A 54 10.43 -14.22 -26.64
N ALA A 55 9.41 -14.17 -25.78
CA ALA A 55 8.29 -13.25 -25.95
C ALA A 55 8.74 -11.77 -25.97
N TYR A 56 9.70 -11.40 -25.11
CA TYR A 56 10.28 -10.06 -25.09
C TYR A 56 11.09 -9.75 -26.36
N ALA A 57 11.84 -10.72 -26.89
CA ALA A 57 12.60 -10.58 -28.12
C ALA A 57 11.65 -10.37 -29.33
N ASP A 58 10.61 -11.20 -29.43
CA ASP A 58 9.60 -11.10 -30.50
C ASP A 58 8.86 -9.76 -30.45
N TYR A 59 8.54 -9.28 -29.24
CA TYR A 59 7.98 -7.94 -29.04
C TYR A 59 8.91 -6.82 -29.53
N ARG A 60 10.22 -6.90 -29.22
CA ARG A 60 11.19 -5.89 -29.67
C ARG A 60 11.36 -5.86 -31.19
N GLU A 61 11.35 -7.03 -31.84
CA GLU A 61 11.48 -7.14 -33.29
C GLU A 61 10.24 -6.64 -34.02
N SER A 62 9.05 -7.05 -33.56
CA SER A 62 7.77 -6.63 -34.14
C SER A 62 7.31 -5.24 -33.71
N GLN A 63 7.95 -4.65 -32.70
CA GLN A 63 7.48 -3.46 -31.97
C GLN A 63 6.03 -3.63 -31.45
N GLY A 64 5.64 -4.85 -31.12
CA GLY A 64 4.30 -5.20 -30.66
C GLY A 64 3.22 -5.17 -31.74
N ALA A 65 3.57 -5.13 -33.03
CA ALA A 65 2.59 -5.05 -34.13
C ALA A 65 1.59 -6.22 -34.15
N ASP A 66 1.98 -7.39 -33.64
CA ASP A 66 1.18 -8.62 -33.61
C ASP A 66 0.52 -8.90 -32.25
N LEU A 67 0.67 -7.98 -31.28
CA LEU A 67 0.11 -8.13 -29.93
C LEU A 67 -1.00 -7.11 -29.70
N ASP A 68 -2.07 -7.54 -29.01
CA ASP A 68 -3.07 -6.61 -28.50
C ASP A 68 -2.59 -5.91 -27.22
N ASP A 69 -3.31 -4.85 -26.82
CA ASP A 69 -2.97 -4.04 -25.64
C ASP A 69 -2.85 -4.88 -24.35
N VAL A 70 -3.63 -5.96 -24.24
CA VAL A 70 -3.65 -6.84 -23.07
C VAL A 70 -2.40 -7.69 -23.04
N ALA A 71 -2.04 -8.31 -24.17
CA ALA A 71 -0.83 -9.12 -24.29
C ALA A 71 0.45 -8.29 -24.08
N ILE A 72 0.48 -7.05 -24.57
CA ILE A 72 1.60 -6.12 -24.31
C ILE A 72 1.67 -5.81 -22.81
N SER A 73 0.54 -5.50 -22.17
CA SER A 73 0.50 -5.20 -20.73
C SER A 73 0.97 -6.38 -19.89
N GLU A 74 0.50 -7.58 -20.19
CA GLU A 74 0.89 -8.81 -19.49
C GLU A 74 2.40 -9.08 -19.62
N LEU A 75 2.96 -8.92 -20.83
CA LEU A 75 4.39 -9.04 -21.06
C LEU A 75 5.19 -8.05 -20.21
N LEU A 76 4.75 -6.78 -20.14
CA LEU A 76 5.42 -5.76 -19.32
C LEU A 76 5.35 -6.07 -17.81
N VAL A 77 4.21 -6.57 -17.33
CA VAL A 77 4.02 -6.96 -15.92
C VAL A 77 4.94 -8.13 -15.57
N GLN A 78 5.06 -9.13 -16.44
CA GLN A 78 5.95 -10.27 -16.23
C GLN A 78 7.44 -9.86 -16.30
N LEU A 79 7.80 -8.93 -17.16
CA LEU A 79 9.18 -8.44 -17.31
C LEU A 79 9.63 -7.54 -16.14
N ALA A 80 8.72 -6.77 -15.54
CA ALA A 80 9.03 -5.74 -14.55
C ALA A 80 9.84 -6.24 -13.34
N PRO A 81 9.54 -7.41 -12.70
CA PRO A 81 10.36 -7.94 -11.62
C PRO A 81 11.82 -8.22 -12.01
N HIS A 82 12.05 -8.71 -13.24
CA HIS A 82 13.38 -9.01 -13.75
C HIS A 82 14.17 -7.73 -13.99
N LEU A 83 13.55 -6.72 -14.61
CA LEU A 83 14.17 -5.42 -14.81
C LEU A 83 14.49 -4.75 -13.47
N GLY A 84 13.56 -4.78 -12.52
CA GLY A 84 13.77 -4.22 -11.18
C GLY A 84 14.93 -4.89 -10.43
N ALA A 85 15.04 -6.22 -10.50
CA ALA A 85 16.18 -6.95 -9.93
C ALA A 85 17.50 -6.61 -10.64
N PHE A 86 17.49 -6.49 -11.97
CA PHE A 86 18.67 -6.10 -12.75
C PHE A 86 19.16 -4.70 -12.39
N VAL A 87 18.26 -3.72 -12.28
CA VAL A 87 18.61 -2.34 -11.91
C VAL A 87 19.13 -2.27 -10.48
N ALA A 88 18.54 -3.03 -9.54
CA ALA A 88 19.06 -3.09 -8.18
C ALA A 88 20.51 -3.61 -8.15
N ARG A 89 20.79 -4.69 -8.90
CA ARG A 89 22.14 -5.21 -9.08
C ARG A 89 23.07 -4.25 -9.78
N LEU A 90 22.60 -3.52 -10.79
CA LEU A 90 23.40 -2.52 -11.49
C LEU A 90 23.97 -1.48 -10.53
N PHE A 91 23.18 -1.05 -9.55
CA PHE A 91 23.59 -0.03 -8.57
C PHE A 91 24.08 -0.58 -7.24
N GLY A 92 24.08 -1.91 -7.03
CA GLY A 92 24.50 -2.54 -5.78
C GLY A 92 23.58 -2.21 -4.60
N VAL A 93 22.27 -2.13 -4.86
CA VAL A 93 21.23 -1.77 -3.87
C VAL A 93 20.22 -2.90 -3.65
N GLU A 94 20.65 -4.15 -3.84
CA GLU A 94 19.77 -5.31 -3.67
C GLU A 94 19.26 -5.43 -2.23
N ASP A 95 20.11 -5.25 -1.23
CA ASP A 95 19.74 -5.38 0.18
C ASP A 95 18.75 -4.28 0.60
N GLU A 96 18.99 -3.02 0.19
CA GLU A 96 18.08 -1.91 0.43
C GLU A 96 16.74 -2.12 -0.26
N ARG A 97 16.75 -2.61 -1.51
CA ARG A 97 15.53 -2.95 -2.23
C ARG A 97 14.75 -4.05 -1.50
N GLN A 98 15.41 -5.11 -1.05
CA GLN A 98 14.74 -6.18 -0.31
C GLN A 98 14.17 -5.68 1.01
N ALA A 99 14.89 -4.83 1.74
CA ALA A 99 14.40 -4.23 2.98
C ALA A 99 13.15 -3.36 2.74
N VAL A 100 13.14 -2.53 1.70
CA VAL A 100 11.96 -1.71 1.32
C VAL A 100 10.79 -2.59 0.89
N MET A 101 11.05 -3.64 0.11
CA MET A 101 10.01 -4.57 -0.33
C MET A 101 9.38 -5.31 0.84
N GLU A 102 10.19 -5.78 1.80
CA GLU A 102 9.69 -6.51 2.96
C GLU A 102 8.87 -5.61 3.88
N ARG A 103 9.39 -4.41 4.21
CA ARG A 103 8.63 -3.43 4.99
C ARG A 103 7.32 -3.05 4.31
N THR A 104 7.37 -2.73 3.02
CA THR A 104 6.16 -2.39 2.25
C THR A 104 5.17 -3.55 2.28
N ARG A 105 5.60 -4.80 2.05
CA ARG A 105 4.69 -5.95 2.09
C ARG A 105 4.01 -6.10 3.44
N HIS A 106 4.76 -5.96 4.53
CA HIS A 106 4.22 -6.07 5.87
C HIS A 106 3.16 -4.98 6.14
N ASP A 107 3.54 -3.71 6.00
CA ASP A 107 2.70 -2.56 6.35
C ASP A 107 1.51 -2.44 5.40
N TYR A 108 1.74 -2.55 4.08
CA TYR A 108 0.70 -2.50 3.06
C TYR A 108 -0.33 -3.61 3.28
N ALA A 109 0.12 -4.84 3.51
CA ALA A 109 -0.80 -5.96 3.73
C ALA A 109 -1.65 -5.73 4.97
N ALA A 110 -1.07 -5.22 6.07
CA ALA A 110 -1.81 -4.90 7.28
C ALA A 110 -2.87 -3.81 7.03
N LEU A 111 -2.46 -2.65 6.50
CA LEU A 111 -3.32 -1.49 6.23
C LEU A 111 -4.52 -1.86 5.36
N PHE A 112 -4.29 -2.48 4.21
CA PHE A 112 -5.36 -2.72 3.26
C PHE A 112 -6.15 -4.01 3.52
N THR A 113 -5.61 -4.95 4.31
CA THR A 113 -6.43 -6.02 4.89
C THR A 113 -7.39 -5.45 5.92
N TYR A 114 -6.93 -4.56 6.81
CA TYR A 114 -7.81 -3.88 7.76
C TYR A 114 -8.93 -3.11 7.04
N LYS A 115 -8.56 -2.30 6.03
CA LYS A 115 -9.51 -1.54 5.21
C LYS A 115 -10.61 -2.44 4.62
N ARG A 116 -10.22 -3.46 3.85
CA ARG A 116 -11.17 -4.35 3.13
C ARG A 116 -11.95 -5.28 4.05
N ALA A 117 -11.30 -5.82 5.08
CA ALA A 117 -11.89 -6.85 5.92
C ALA A 117 -12.80 -6.27 7.01
N VAL A 118 -12.49 -5.06 7.50
CA VAL A 118 -13.17 -4.42 8.64
C VAL A 118 -13.81 -3.09 8.26
N ILE A 119 -13.04 -2.08 7.86
CA ILE A 119 -13.55 -0.70 7.65
C ILE A 119 -14.68 -0.67 6.64
N ASP A 120 -14.46 -1.23 5.45
CA ASP A 120 -15.44 -1.23 4.35
C ASP A 120 -16.74 -1.96 4.72
N LYS A 121 -16.69 -2.86 5.71
CA LYS A 121 -17.84 -3.65 6.18
C LYS A 121 -18.48 -3.10 7.44
N ALA A 122 -17.78 -2.27 8.21
CA ALA A 122 -18.20 -1.81 9.54
C ALA A 122 -19.58 -1.12 9.49
N ALA A 123 -19.76 -0.19 8.55
CA ALA A 123 -21.03 0.54 8.40
C ALA A 123 -22.23 -0.38 8.11
N ALA A 124 -22.02 -1.45 7.33
CA ALA A 124 -23.06 -2.43 7.03
C ALA A 124 -23.31 -3.35 8.24
N LYS A 125 -22.25 -3.78 8.93
CA LYS A 125 -22.32 -4.71 10.08
C LYS A 125 -23.07 -4.10 11.28
N PHE A 126 -22.86 -2.81 11.56
CA PHE A 126 -23.46 -2.12 12.71
C PHE A 126 -24.56 -1.12 12.32
N LYS A 127 -25.13 -1.22 11.11
CA LYS A 127 -26.13 -0.29 10.57
C LYS A 127 -27.29 0.05 11.53
N SER A 128 -27.68 -0.90 12.39
CA SER A 128 -28.81 -0.76 13.33
C SER A 128 -28.37 -0.42 14.77
N GLN A 129 -27.11 -0.07 14.98
CA GLN A 129 -26.55 0.26 16.29
C GLN A 129 -26.04 1.71 16.29
N ASN A 130 -26.19 2.39 17.42
CA ASN A 130 -25.64 3.72 17.65
C ASN A 130 -24.45 3.63 18.60
N PRO A 131 -23.25 4.11 18.23
CA PRO A 131 -22.09 4.12 19.12
C PRO A 131 -22.30 4.94 20.39
N ASP A 132 -23.24 5.90 20.41
CA ASP A 132 -23.59 6.66 21.62
C ASP A 132 -24.11 5.77 22.75
N ASP A 133 -24.63 4.58 22.42
CA ASP A 133 -25.11 3.59 23.41
C ASP A 133 -23.96 2.74 23.99
N TRP A 134 -22.72 2.94 23.52
CA TRP A 134 -21.55 2.18 23.92
C TRP A 134 -20.67 2.97 24.88
N ASP A 135 -19.88 2.24 25.67
CA ASP A 135 -18.82 2.83 26.48
C ASP A 135 -17.59 3.05 25.57
N LEU A 136 -17.50 4.26 24.99
CA LEU A 136 -16.44 4.61 24.03
C LEU A 136 -15.05 4.63 24.67
N ASP A 137 -14.92 5.11 25.90
CA ASP A 137 -13.66 5.10 26.66
C ASP A 137 -13.21 3.66 26.92
N LYS A 138 -14.15 2.78 27.25
CA LYS A 138 -13.86 1.36 27.38
C LYS A 138 -13.46 0.73 26.04
N LEU A 139 -14.20 0.98 24.95
CA LEU A 139 -13.84 0.45 23.62
C LEU A 139 -12.43 0.87 23.21
N ASP A 140 -12.08 2.12 23.49
CA ASP A 140 -10.76 2.62 23.17
C ASP A 140 -9.66 1.98 24.02
N SER A 141 -9.84 1.93 25.34
CA SER A 141 -8.88 1.28 26.23
C SER A 141 -8.76 -0.24 25.97
N ASP A 142 -9.85 -0.91 25.58
CA ASP A 142 -9.83 -2.29 25.12
C ASP A 142 -9.02 -2.43 23.82
N MET A 143 -9.18 -1.51 22.86
CA MET A 143 -8.41 -1.52 21.62
C MET A 143 -6.91 -1.30 21.88
N GLU A 144 -6.53 -0.34 22.73
CA GLU A 144 -5.14 -0.11 23.14
C GLU A 144 -4.52 -1.34 23.81
N LEU A 145 -5.28 -2.02 24.67
CA LEU A 145 -4.83 -3.24 25.32
C LEU A 145 -4.73 -4.41 24.33
N LEU A 146 -5.66 -4.50 23.37
CA LEU A 146 -5.64 -5.52 22.33
C LEU A 146 -4.41 -5.33 21.44
N LYS A 147 -4.04 -4.10 21.07
CA LYS A 147 -2.81 -3.81 20.31
C LYS A 147 -1.57 -4.37 21.00
N ARG A 148 -1.38 -4.03 22.28
CA ARG A 148 -0.20 -4.45 23.06
C ARG A 148 -0.14 -5.96 23.34
N THR A 149 -1.26 -6.68 23.19
CA THR A 149 -1.35 -8.12 23.52
C THR A 149 -1.36 -9.00 22.28
N ALA A 150 -2.07 -8.59 21.23
CA ALA A 150 -2.18 -9.32 19.98
C ALA A 150 -1.09 -8.99 18.96
N ALA A 151 -0.39 -7.86 19.12
CA ALA A 151 0.76 -7.47 18.32
C ALA A 151 1.82 -6.78 19.22
N PRO A 152 2.46 -7.52 20.15
CA PRO A 152 3.49 -6.95 21.02
C PRO A 152 4.65 -6.31 20.25
N GLU A 153 4.92 -6.75 19.03
CA GLU A 153 5.88 -6.16 18.09
C GLU A 153 5.56 -4.69 17.75
N CYS A 154 4.29 -4.29 17.80
CA CYS A 154 3.84 -2.92 17.55
C CYS A 154 3.67 -2.11 18.85
N ALA A 155 3.93 -2.68 20.03
CA ALA A 155 3.63 -2.01 21.31
C ALA A 155 4.47 -0.75 21.57
N GLU A 156 5.65 -0.65 20.94
CA GLU A 156 6.52 0.53 21.01
C GLU A 156 6.44 1.41 19.74
N ASP A 157 5.63 1.01 18.76
CA ASP A 157 5.44 1.78 17.53
C ASP A 157 4.70 3.09 17.84
N ARG A 158 5.19 4.20 17.26
CA ARG A 158 4.52 5.50 17.36
C ARG A 158 3.44 5.66 16.29
N ASP A 159 3.36 4.71 15.36
CA ASP A 159 2.42 4.70 14.27
C ASP A 159 1.13 3.96 14.65
N ASP A 160 0.18 4.72 15.18
CA ASP A 160 -1.07 4.16 15.70
C ASP A 160 -1.95 3.51 14.63
N GLU A 161 -1.90 4.03 13.39
CA GLU A 161 -2.58 3.46 12.24
C GLU A 161 -2.00 2.09 11.89
N CYS A 162 -0.67 1.97 11.85
CA CYS A 162 0.01 0.71 11.58
C CYS A 162 -0.35 -0.33 12.65
N ALA A 163 -0.16 0.01 13.93
CA ALA A 163 -0.41 -0.90 15.04
C ALA A 163 -1.86 -1.39 15.08
N THR A 164 -2.82 -0.50 14.81
CA THR A 164 -4.24 -0.85 14.69
C THR A 164 -4.49 -1.79 13.51
N SER A 165 -3.86 -1.51 12.37
CA SER A 165 -4.03 -2.29 11.15
C SER A 165 -3.42 -3.68 11.25
N VAL A 166 -2.27 -3.84 11.91
CA VAL A 166 -1.63 -5.14 12.14
C VAL A 166 -2.54 -6.06 12.94
N VAL A 167 -3.10 -5.56 14.05
CA VAL A 167 -4.00 -6.34 14.92
C VAL A 167 -5.28 -6.70 14.18
N ALA A 168 -5.87 -5.74 13.48
CA ALA A 168 -7.07 -5.95 12.70
C ALA A 168 -6.85 -6.98 11.58
N ALA A 169 -5.74 -6.87 10.83
CA ALA A 169 -5.38 -7.79 9.76
C ALA A 169 -5.10 -9.19 10.28
N ARG A 170 -4.35 -9.33 11.38
CA ARG A 170 -4.07 -10.62 12.03
C ARG A 170 -5.37 -11.35 12.38
N LEU A 171 -6.27 -10.67 13.09
CA LEU A 171 -7.56 -11.24 13.51
C LEU A 171 -8.46 -11.53 12.29
N ALA A 172 -8.54 -10.64 11.32
CA ALA A 172 -9.34 -10.84 10.11
C ALA A 172 -8.84 -12.00 9.25
N ASN A 173 -7.52 -12.17 9.11
CA ASN A 173 -6.92 -13.28 8.36
C ASN A 173 -7.19 -14.62 9.04
N LEU A 174 -7.03 -14.70 10.37
CA LEU A 174 -7.37 -15.90 11.15
C LEU A 174 -8.86 -16.24 11.08
N ALA A 175 -9.75 -15.25 11.24
CA ALA A 175 -11.19 -15.43 11.08
C ALA A 175 -11.54 -15.95 9.69
N GLY A 176 -10.96 -15.33 8.65
CA GLY A 176 -11.12 -15.76 7.26
C GLY A 176 -10.59 -17.17 6.99
N HIS A 177 -9.48 -17.56 7.63
CA HIS A 177 -8.92 -18.91 7.53
C HIS A 177 -9.91 -19.95 8.04
N TYR A 178 -10.39 -19.82 9.26
CA TYR A 178 -11.33 -20.79 9.82
C TYR A 178 -12.67 -20.79 9.08
N GLN A 179 -13.17 -19.63 8.66
CA GLN A 179 -14.38 -19.54 7.82
C GLN A 179 -14.23 -20.27 6.47
N LYS A 180 -13.03 -20.24 5.85
CA LYS A 180 -12.74 -21.00 4.63
C LYS A 180 -12.73 -22.50 4.92
N LEU A 181 -12.04 -22.95 5.98
CA LEU A 181 -11.97 -24.35 6.37
C LEU A 181 -13.36 -24.92 6.70
N ALA A 182 -14.19 -24.19 7.45
CA ALA A 182 -15.57 -24.56 7.76
C ALA A 182 -16.44 -24.73 6.51
N LYS A 183 -16.08 -24.06 5.40
CA LYS A 183 -16.73 -24.19 4.08
C LYS A 183 -16.06 -25.22 3.17
N GLY A 184 -15.10 -26.01 3.67
CA GLY A 184 -14.35 -26.99 2.90
C GLY A 184 -13.40 -26.38 1.86
N LYS A 185 -12.99 -25.12 2.04
CA LYS A 185 -12.07 -24.41 1.13
C LYS A 185 -10.66 -24.34 1.73
N ALA A 186 -9.64 -24.43 0.88
CA ALA A 186 -8.26 -24.20 1.27
C ALA A 186 -8.04 -22.75 1.72
N SER A 187 -7.04 -22.56 2.59
CA SER A 187 -6.63 -21.26 3.12
C SER A 187 -5.11 -21.18 3.13
N ASP A 188 -4.57 -20.02 2.77
CA ASP A 188 -3.13 -19.78 2.62
C ASP A 188 -2.48 -19.22 3.90
N VAL A 189 -3.27 -19.04 4.97
CA VAL A 189 -2.74 -18.59 6.26
C VAL A 189 -1.91 -19.71 6.88
N ALA A 190 -0.60 -19.52 6.95
CA ALA A 190 0.34 -20.45 7.55
C ALA A 190 0.16 -20.52 9.08
N ASP A 191 0.26 -21.73 9.63
CA ASP A 191 0.32 -21.99 11.08
C ASP A 191 -0.80 -21.32 11.91
N ALA A 192 -2.01 -21.23 11.37
CA ALA A 192 -3.14 -20.51 12.00
C ALA A 192 -3.43 -20.98 13.43
N ASP A 193 -3.42 -22.30 13.69
CA ASP A 193 -3.65 -22.86 15.02
C ASP A 193 -2.55 -22.47 16.02
N ALA A 194 -1.29 -22.40 15.57
CA ALA A 194 -0.18 -21.96 16.40
C ALA A 194 -0.30 -20.47 16.73
N GLN A 195 -0.69 -19.64 15.75
CA GLN A 195 -0.97 -18.22 15.99
C GLN A 195 -2.12 -17.99 16.97
N VAL A 196 -3.18 -18.82 16.92
CA VAL A 196 -4.28 -18.75 17.90
C VAL A 196 -3.80 -19.17 19.29
N ALA A 197 -2.99 -20.23 19.39
CA ALA A 197 -2.42 -20.66 20.66
C ALA A 197 -1.54 -19.58 21.30
N GLU A 198 -0.73 -18.91 20.49
CA GLU A 198 0.08 -17.75 20.89
C GLU A 198 -0.79 -16.60 21.41
N LEU A 199 -1.83 -16.20 20.67
CA LEU A 199 -2.77 -15.16 21.11
C LEU A 199 -3.43 -15.50 22.44
N ARG A 200 -3.86 -16.76 22.63
CA ARG A 200 -4.44 -17.22 23.90
C ARG A 200 -3.44 -17.10 25.04
N GLU A 201 -2.17 -17.44 24.80
CA GLU A 201 -1.12 -17.33 25.79
C GLU A 201 -0.83 -15.87 26.15
N HIS A 202 -0.72 -14.97 25.17
CA HIS A 202 -0.54 -13.53 25.41
C HIS A 202 -1.67 -12.92 26.25
N LEU A 203 -2.92 -13.28 25.95
CA LEU A 203 -4.08 -12.86 26.75
C LEU A 203 -4.07 -13.46 28.16
N ARG A 204 -3.50 -14.66 28.35
CA ARG A 204 -3.41 -15.34 29.65
C ARG A 204 -2.33 -14.71 30.54
N VAL A 205 -1.16 -14.38 29.99
CA VAL A 205 -0.02 -13.88 30.77
C VAL A 205 -0.15 -12.41 31.15
N ASN A 206 -0.85 -11.60 30.36
CA ASN A 206 -1.11 -10.20 30.68
C ASN A 206 -2.30 -10.08 31.65
N PRO A 207 -2.11 -9.65 32.92
CA PRO A 207 -3.17 -9.68 33.92
C PRO A 207 -4.36 -8.75 33.63
N GLN A 208 -4.12 -7.65 32.91
CA GLN A 208 -5.18 -6.72 32.50
C GLN A 208 -5.98 -7.35 31.36
N ALA A 209 -5.29 -7.86 30.33
CA ALA A 209 -5.93 -8.54 29.20
C ALA A 209 -6.74 -9.76 29.63
N ALA A 210 -6.20 -10.53 30.58
CA ALA A 210 -6.85 -11.70 31.16
C ALA A 210 -8.22 -11.38 31.79
N ARG A 211 -8.39 -10.17 32.33
CA ARG A 211 -9.65 -9.67 32.91
C ARG A 211 -10.54 -9.02 31.85
N THR A 212 -9.96 -8.16 31.02
CA THR A 212 -10.69 -7.40 30.01
C THR A 212 -11.35 -8.30 28.95
N PHE A 213 -10.64 -9.34 28.51
CA PHE A 213 -11.08 -10.28 27.47
C PHE A 213 -11.43 -11.66 28.06
N ALA A 214 -11.94 -11.69 29.29
CA ALA A 214 -12.27 -12.94 29.99
C ALA A 214 -13.37 -13.74 29.26
N ASP A 215 -14.29 -13.04 28.61
CA ASP A 215 -15.34 -13.59 27.75
C ASP A 215 -14.75 -14.28 26.50
N ALA A 216 -13.81 -13.63 25.82
CA ALA A 216 -13.08 -14.24 24.69
C ALA A 216 -12.33 -15.50 25.15
N ARG A 217 -11.63 -15.43 26.28
CA ARG A 217 -10.83 -16.54 26.82
C ARG A 217 -11.66 -17.78 27.19
N ALA A 218 -12.94 -17.60 27.50
CA ALA A 218 -13.85 -18.71 27.80
C ALA A 218 -14.27 -19.50 26.54
N ILE A 219 -14.01 -18.97 25.34
CA ILE A 219 -14.37 -19.61 24.07
C ILE A 219 -13.29 -20.63 23.71
N GLU A 220 -13.65 -21.92 23.62
CA GLU A 220 -12.73 -23.00 23.25
C GLU A 220 -12.52 -23.10 21.73
N ASP A 221 -13.58 -22.93 20.94
CA ASP A 221 -13.53 -22.99 19.49
C ASP A 221 -12.61 -21.89 18.91
N PRO A 222 -11.58 -22.23 18.11
CA PRO A 222 -10.63 -21.25 17.56
C PRO A 222 -11.31 -20.18 16.71
N GLN A 223 -12.29 -20.55 15.89
CA GLN A 223 -12.98 -19.61 15.02
C GLN A 223 -13.77 -18.59 15.84
N ALA A 224 -14.63 -19.08 16.74
CA ALA A 224 -15.45 -18.22 17.59
C ALA A 224 -14.60 -17.34 18.51
N PHE A 225 -13.45 -17.82 18.97
CA PHE A 225 -12.49 -17.03 19.75
C PHE A 225 -11.94 -15.85 18.95
N VAL A 226 -11.47 -16.10 17.71
CA VAL A 226 -10.93 -15.05 16.84
C VAL A 226 -12.02 -14.09 16.39
N ASP A 227 -13.19 -14.59 15.99
CA ASP A 227 -14.34 -13.76 15.60
C ASP A 227 -14.78 -12.83 16.75
N HIS A 228 -14.71 -13.31 18.00
CA HIS A 228 -15.05 -12.51 19.17
C HIS A 228 -14.03 -11.39 19.43
N LEU A 229 -12.73 -11.67 19.33
CA LEU A 229 -11.68 -10.65 19.42
C LEU A 229 -11.77 -9.63 18.28
N LEU A 230 -12.01 -10.09 17.05
CA LEU A 230 -12.21 -9.21 15.89
C LEU A 230 -13.40 -8.28 16.12
N GLY A 231 -14.43 -8.73 16.84
CA GLY A 231 -15.57 -7.91 17.24
C GLY A 231 -15.22 -6.68 18.08
N TYR A 232 -14.11 -6.67 18.83
CA TYR A 232 -13.65 -5.45 19.52
C TYR A 232 -13.12 -4.43 18.52
N VAL A 233 -12.26 -4.88 17.60
CA VAL A 233 -11.71 -4.05 16.52
C VAL A 233 -12.84 -3.47 15.68
N GLU A 234 -13.78 -4.30 15.23
CA GLU A 234 -14.88 -3.86 14.37
C GLU A 234 -15.80 -2.82 15.04
N ARG A 235 -16.08 -2.96 16.34
CA ARG A 235 -16.87 -1.96 17.11
C ARG A 235 -16.10 -0.66 17.27
N TRP A 236 -14.81 -0.73 17.62
CA TRP A 236 -13.94 0.45 17.72
C TRP A 236 -13.86 1.17 16.37
N THR A 237 -13.66 0.44 15.27
CA THR A 237 -13.65 0.99 13.90
C THR A 237 -14.96 1.69 13.57
N TYR A 238 -16.10 1.05 13.85
CA TYR A 238 -17.40 1.66 13.57
C TYR A 238 -17.64 2.92 14.41
N ALA A 239 -17.24 2.92 15.68
CA ALA A 239 -17.31 4.10 16.53
C ALA A 239 -16.40 5.23 16.01
N ALA A 240 -15.16 4.93 15.58
CA ALA A 240 -14.26 5.88 14.95
C ALA A 240 -14.81 6.49 13.64
N MET A 241 -15.72 5.81 12.95
CA MET A 241 -16.38 6.34 11.74
C MET A 241 -17.61 7.23 12.04
N LYS A 242 -18.15 7.21 13.26
CA LYS A 242 -19.47 7.77 13.58
C LYS A 242 -19.44 8.80 14.70
N ASP A 243 -18.62 8.58 15.72
CA ASP A 243 -18.44 9.50 16.83
C ASP A 243 -17.37 10.56 16.50
N PRO A 244 -17.65 11.87 16.66
CA PRO A 244 -16.68 12.93 16.35
C PRO A 244 -15.39 12.87 17.16
N ALA A 245 -15.44 12.47 18.44
CA ALA A 245 -14.26 12.43 19.30
C ALA A 245 -13.33 11.27 18.89
N MET A 246 -13.90 10.11 18.54
CA MET A 246 -13.13 9.00 18.00
C MET A 246 -12.64 9.27 16.57
N ALA A 247 -13.44 9.94 15.74
CA ALA A 247 -13.03 10.32 14.37
C ALA A 247 -11.78 11.22 14.36
N ALA A 248 -11.68 12.14 15.32
CA ALA A 248 -10.50 13.00 15.48
C ALA A 248 -9.21 12.21 15.78
N ARG A 249 -9.31 11.00 16.34
CA ARG A 249 -8.13 10.15 16.62
C ARG A 249 -7.57 9.46 15.39
N VAL A 250 -8.45 9.18 14.43
CA VAL A 250 -8.08 8.55 13.15
C VAL A 250 -7.99 9.58 12.03
N GLU A 251 -7.96 10.86 12.36
CA GLU A 251 -7.76 11.93 11.40
C GLU A 251 -6.39 11.75 10.71
N GLY A 252 -6.41 11.78 9.37
CA GLY A 252 -5.21 11.57 8.55
C GLY A 252 -4.89 10.11 8.23
N TRP A 253 -5.57 9.13 8.84
CA TRP A 253 -5.34 7.72 8.52
C TRP A 253 -5.82 7.40 7.10
N VAL A 254 -4.93 6.84 6.27
CA VAL A 254 -5.24 6.48 4.88
C VAL A 254 -6.26 5.35 4.79
N VAL A 255 -6.30 4.44 5.78
CA VAL A 255 -7.27 3.33 5.76
C VAL A 255 -8.72 3.82 5.86
N PHE A 256 -8.98 4.93 6.57
CA PHE A 256 -10.29 5.56 6.69
C PHE A 256 -10.62 6.52 5.54
N ARG A 257 -9.64 6.84 4.67
CA ARG A 257 -9.85 7.71 3.51
C ARG A 257 -10.85 7.08 2.54
N THR A 258 -11.88 7.85 2.22
CA THR A 258 -12.87 7.54 1.19
C THR A 258 -12.72 8.50 0.03
N LEU A 259 -12.64 7.98 -1.19
CA LEU A 259 -12.65 8.81 -2.39
C LEU A 259 -14.03 9.46 -2.56
N PRO A 260 -14.11 10.79 -2.63
CA PRO A 260 -15.35 11.46 -2.98
C PRO A 260 -15.71 11.14 -4.43
N ARG A 261 -16.98 11.29 -4.78
CA ARG A 261 -17.37 11.27 -6.19
C ARG A 261 -16.73 12.45 -6.90
N THR A 262 -16.02 12.17 -8.00
CA THR A 262 -15.44 13.20 -8.85
C THR A 262 -16.54 14.05 -9.48
N ASP A 263 -16.52 15.35 -9.20
CA ASP A 263 -17.36 16.32 -9.90
C ASP A 263 -16.59 16.87 -11.11
N PHE A 264 -16.93 16.36 -12.30
CA PHE A 264 -16.31 16.78 -13.56
C PHE A 264 -16.59 18.25 -13.92
N SER A 265 -17.60 18.87 -13.31
CA SER A 265 -17.86 20.30 -13.46
C SER A 265 -17.01 21.18 -12.55
N GLN A 266 -16.32 20.58 -11.57
CA GLN A 266 -15.53 21.28 -10.55
C GLN A 266 -14.19 20.57 -10.26
N LEU A 267 -13.48 20.10 -11.30
CA LEU A 267 -12.17 19.46 -11.16
C LEU A 267 -11.08 20.37 -10.57
N VAL A 268 -11.27 21.68 -10.70
CA VAL A 268 -10.42 22.71 -10.09
C VAL A 268 -11.34 23.60 -9.28
N HIS A 269 -11.04 23.82 -8.01
CA HIS A 269 -11.79 24.76 -7.20
C HIS A 269 -11.61 26.19 -7.74
N PHE A 270 -12.71 26.89 -7.96
CA PHE A 270 -12.71 28.27 -8.40
C PHE A 270 -13.89 29.03 -7.79
N ASP A 271 -13.72 30.34 -7.67
CA ASP A 271 -14.75 31.31 -7.33
C ASP A 271 -14.91 32.34 -8.45
N THR A 272 -16.08 32.99 -8.48
CA THR A 272 -16.29 34.17 -9.31
C THR A 272 -15.76 35.40 -8.58
N ARG A 273 -14.81 36.10 -9.20
CA ARG A 273 -14.19 37.32 -8.70
C ARG A 273 -14.58 38.50 -9.55
N THR A 274 -15.08 39.55 -8.91
CA THR A 274 -15.44 40.80 -9.57
C THR A 274 -14.27 41.78 -9.48
N ASN A 275 -13.76 42.21 -10.63
CA ASN A 275 -12.75 43.27 -10.72
C ASN A 275 -13.33 44.45 -11.52
N GLY A 276 -13.94 45.39 -10.79
CA GLY A 276 -14.67 46.51 -11.40
C GLY A 276 -15.92 46.03 -12.14
N ALA A 277 -15.96 46.24 -13.46
CA ALA A 277 -17.09 45.85 -14.32
C ALA A 277 -17.00 44.41 -14.86
N LEU A 278 -15.90 43.69 -14.61
CA LEU A 278 -15.66 42.35 -15.14
C LEU A 278 -15.77 41.29 -14.04
N SER A 279 -16.43 40.18 -14.37
CA SER A 279 -16.44 38.96 -13.56
C SER A 279 -15.49 37.94 -14.18
N THR A 280 -14.65 37.34 -13.35
CA THR A 280 -13.63 36.37 -13.76
C THR A 280 -13.69 35.14 -12.88
N LEU A 281 -13.31 33.97 -13.41
CA LEU A 281 -13.09 32.79 -12.58
C LEU A 281 -11.64 32.79 -12.11
N GLY A 282 -11.41 32.50 -10.83
CA GLY A 282 -10.08 32.32 -10.28
C GLY A 282 -10.12 31.38 -9.08
N ALA A 283 -8.95 30.90 -8.64
CA ALA A 283 -8.86 30.10 -7.40
C ALA A 283 -9.51 30.83 -6.21
N THR A 284 -9.85 30.12 -5.14
CA THR A 284 -10.36 30.75 -3.92
C THR A 284 -9.26 31.62 -3.28
N GLU A 285 -9.62 32.58 -2.43
CA GLU A 285 -8.62 33.45 -1.78
C GLU A 285 -7.67 32.67 -0.87
N GLN A 286 -8.16 31.59 -0.24
CA GLN A 286 -7.37 30.71 0.63
C GLN A 286 -6.37 29.84 -0.13
N GLU A 287 -6.65 29.53 -1.40
CA GLU A 287 -5.77 28.73 -2.26
C GLU A 287 -4.77 29.59 -3.07
N LEU A 288 -4.92 30.92 -3.03
CA LEU A 288 -3.95 31.81 -3.65
C LEU A 288 -2.64 31.79 -2.89
N ARG A 289 -1.59 31.38 -3.59
CA ARG A 289 -0.21 31.42 -3.10
C ARG A 289 0.63 32.30 -4.00
N ARG A 290 1.45 33.16 -3.38
CA ARG A 290 2.45 33.93 -4.12
C ARG A 290 3.50 32.95 -4.65
N ARG A 291 3.60 32.83 -5.97
CA ARG A 291 4.68 32.06 -6.58
C ARG A 291 5.98 32.85 -6.49
N ASP A 292 6.97 32.27 -5.81
CA ASP A 292 8.35 32.74 -5.83
C ASP A 292 9.22 31.72 -6.57
N GLY A 293 9.84 32.14 -7.67
CA GLY A 293 10.63 31.27 -8.54
C GLY A 293 9.86 30.18 -9.30
N PHE A 294 10.60 29.16 -9.74
CA PHE A 294 10.13 28.08 -10.61
C PHE A 294 10.24 26.69 -9.97
N ALA A 295 10.44 26.62 -8.65
CA ALA A 295 10.43 25.35 -7.93
C ALA A 295 9.09 24.62 -8.11
N LEU A 296 9.13 23.29 -8.03
CA LEU A 296 7.91 22.50 -7.92
C LEU A 296 7.20 22.88 -6.63
N THR A 297 5.90 23.02 -6.73
CA THR A 297 5.04 23.48 -5.64
C THR A 297 4.13 22.40 -5.09
N ASP A 298 4.19 21.24 -5.72
CA ASP A 298 3.54 20.02 -5.28
C ASP A 298 4.46 19.41 -4.21
N GLU A 299 3.96 19.28 -2.99
CA GLU A 299 4.70 18.69 -1.86
C GLU A 299 4.90 17.17 -2.03
N ARG A 300 4.25 16.58 -3.04
CA ARG A 300 4.15 15.16 -3.35
C ARG A 300 3.49 14.36 -2.23
N TYR A 301 2.95 13.23 -2.61
CA TYR A 301 2.42 12.26 -1.67
C TYR A 301 3.53 11.62 -0.84
N GLY A 302 3.23 11.42 0.44
CA GLY A 302 4.02 10.56 1.31
C GLY A 302 3.83 9.09 0.92
N GLU A 303 4.61 8.21 1.53
CA GLU A 303 4.59 6.77 1.24
C GLU A 303 3.18 6.16 1.37
N ARG A 304 2.45 6.49 2.44
CA ARG A 304 1.08 6.01 2.68
C ARG A 304 0.05 6.51 1.67
N ASP A 305 0.18 7.77 1.27
CA ASP A 305 -0.69 8.33 0.23
C ASP A 305 -0.45 7.62 -1.10
N VAL A 306 0.82 7.36 -1.45
CA VAL A 306 1.16 6.57 -2.64
C VAL A 306 0.57 5.17 -2.53
N TRP A 307 0.71 4.49 -1.39
CA TRP A 307 0.13 3.17 -1.19
C TRP A 307 -1.39 3.16 -1.32
N TYR A 308 -2.07 4.20 -0.83
CA TYR A 308 -3.51 4.35 -0.98
C TYR A 308 -3.92 4.41 -2.45
N GLU A 309 -3.23 5.21 -3.27
CA GLU A 309 -3.48 5.29 -4.71
C GLU A 309 -3.18 3.96 -5.42
N VAL A 310 -2.14 3.24 -4.98
CA VAL A 310 -1.81 1.91 -5.50
C VAL A 310 -2.90 0.90 -5.18
N ASP A 311 -3.41 0.86 -3.94
CA ASP A 311 -4.51 -0.05 -3.54
C ASP A 311 -5.83 0.29 -4.23
N HIS A 312 -6.03 1.56 -4.59
CA HIS A 312 -7.19 1.99 -5.36
C HIS A 312 -7.16 1.48 -6.81
N CYS A 313 -5.98 1.12 -7.34
CA CYS A 313 -5.87 0.57 -8.68
C CYS A 313 -6.70 -0.72 -8.81
N ILE A 314 -7.66 -0.72 -9.73
CA ILE A 314 -8.54 -1.86 -9.98
C ILE A 314 -7.99 -2.85 -11.03
N TYR A 315 -6.72 -2.69 -11.43
CA TYR A 315 -6.03 -3.52 -12.44
C TYR A 315 -6.83 -3.72 -13.73
N CYS A 316 -7.44 -2.66 -14.26
CA CYS A 316 -8.39 -2.71 -15.38
C CYS A 316 -7.80 -3.03 -16.77
N HIS A 317 -6.48 -3.23 -16.87
CA HIS A 317 -5.80 -3.57 -18.13
C HIS A 317 -6.20 -4.96 -18.64
N ASP A 318 -6.49 -5.91 -17.75
CA ASP A 318 -6.95 -7.28 -18.08
C ASP A 318 -8.27 -7.32 -18.85
N ARG A 319 -9.06 -6.23 -18.81
CA ARG A 319 -10.39 -6.10 -19.40
C ARG A 319 -10.44 -5.06 -20.52
N ASP A 320 -9.28 -4.64 -21.03
CA ASP A 320 -9.16 -3.56 -22.01
C ASP A 320 -9.88 -2.27 -21.58
N ARG A 321 -9.84 -1.99 -20.26
CA ARG A 321 -10.49 -0.83 -19.63
C ARG A 321 -9.46 0.12 -19.01
N ASP A 322 -8.29 0.20 -19.62
CA ASP A 322 -7.17 1.06 -19.24
C ASP A 322 -7.55 2.55 -19.31
N SER A 323 -8.24 2.99 -18.25
CA SER A 323 -8.77 4.34 -18.12
C SER A 323 -7.65 5.34 -17.80
N CYS A 324 -6.48 4.84 -17.35
CA CYS A 324 -5.31 5.66 -17.08
C CYS A 324 -4.69 6.18 -18.38
N SER A 325 -4.58 5.34 -19.42
CA SER A 325 -4.06 5.78 -20.72
C SER A 325 -5.16 6.32 -21.66
N LYS A 326 -6.36 5.74 -21.63
CA LYS A 326 -7.46 6.06 -22.57
C LYS A 326 -8.41 7.14 -22.04
N GLY A 327 -8.28 7.54 -20.77
CA GLY A 327 -9.21 8.42 -20.05
C GLY A 327 -10.47 7.69 -19.57
N MET A 328 -11.10 8.22 -18.52
CA MET A 328 -12.37 7.70 -18.00
C MET A 328 -13.49 7.92 -19.03
N ARG A 329 -14.14 6.83 -19.46
CA ARG A 329 -15.32 6.87 -20.35
C ARG A 329 -16.58 6.73 -19.49
N HIS A 330 -17.35 7.80 -19.39
CA HIS A 330 -18.63 7.85 -18.67
C HIS A 330 -19.80 7.40 -19.53
#